data_AF-A0A6C0LE63-F1
#
_entry.id   AF-A0A6C0LE63-F1
#
_cell.length_a   1.000
_cell.length_b   1.000
_cell.length_c   1.000
_cell.angle_alpha   90.00
_cell.angle_beta   90.00
_cell.angle_gamma   90.00
#
_symmetry.space_group_name_H-M   'P 1'
#
loop_
_entity.id
_entity.type
_entity.pdbx_description
1 polymer ?
#
loop_
_entity_poly.entity_id
_entity_poly.type
_entity_poly.pdbx_seq_one_letter_code
_entity_poly.pdbx_strand_id
1 'polypeptide(L)'
;MAKNYIIEDSNNINFYEELYKSLDQPAETGNELDLCLITSSPLTENWVQLECNHKFNYIPLYHDILNHKKMFNRLERRVLKAGEIRCPYCRNIQSTLLPYYEMAGINQVHGVNCFDESQEKLQKAHVDDYVKGKCAYITNYTSIGKDGTEIVKTTKCTNTNVKLLELDGKTYCMHHKYYAMKDYAKMEKLKIKQAKEEAKEKAKLEKEKAKLEKEQAKEQAKLEKEQAKKQSKSEKKPKKMQSENIIIQNVENVENVENVENVENVEKVGGCVEILKSGAKKGTLCGCKVKQDGYCGRHSK
;
A
#
# COMPACT_ATOMS: atom_id res chain seq x y z
N MET A 1 1.53 -65.04 20.36
CA MET A 1 2.15 -65.85 19.28
C MET A 1 2.01 -65.07 17.99
N ALA A 2 3.11 -64.58 17.41
CA ALA A 2 3.08 -63.79 16.18
C ALA A 2 2.72 -64.71 15.00
N LYS A 3 1.78 -64.29 14.14
CA LYS A 3 1.45 -65.03 12.92
C LYS A 3 2.54 -64.76 11.89
N ASN A 4 3.32 -65.78 11.57
CA ASN A 4 4.29 -65.73 10.47
C ASN A 4 3.52 -65.60 9.15
N TYR A 5 3.76 -64.53 8.41
CA TYR A 5 3.17 -64.30 7.10
C TYR A 5 4.02 -65.04 6.05
N ILE A 6 3.52 -66.17 5.58
CA ILE A 6 4.09 -66.90 4.45
C ILE A 6 3.41 -66.34 3.20
N ILE A 7 4.21 -65.83 2.25
CA ILE A 7 3.68 -65.35 0.97
C ILE A 7 3.46 -66.59 0.10
N GLU A 8 2.21 -67.05 0.04
CA GLU A 8 1.78 -68.13 -0.84
C GLU A 8 1.73 -67.60 -2.27
N ASP A 9 2.85 -67.73 -2.99
CA ASP A 9 2.87 -68.06 -4.42
C ASP A 9 4.32 -68.38 -4.84
N SER A 10 4.59 -69.69 -4.93
CA SER A 10 5.71 -70.33 -5.66
C SER A 10 7.13 -70.40 -5.07
N ASN A 11 7.42 -70.01 -3.82
CA ASN A 11 8.74 -70.36 -3.22
C ASN A 11 8.86 -70.41 -1.68
N ASN A 12 7.74 -70.45 -0.94
CA ASN A 12 7.73 -70.60 0.54
C ASN A 12 8.75 -69.71 1.29
N ILE A 13 8.89 -68.46 0.85
CA ILE A 13 9.83 -67.50 1.46
C ILE A 13 9.17 -66.94 2.71
N ASN A 14 9.74 -67.26 3.88
CA ASN A 14 9.35 -66.63 5.14
C ASN A 14 9.91 -65.20 5.17
N PHE A 15 9.04 -64.23 4.93
CA PHE A 15 9.39 -62.81 4.84
C PHE A 15 10.21 -62.31 6.03
N TYR A 16 9.88 -62.77 7.25
CA TYR A 16 10.60 -62.37 8.44
C TYR A 16 11.99 -63.00 8.52
N GLU A 17 12.17 -64.26 8.11
CA GLU A 17 13.49 -64.90 8.07
C GLU A 17 14.41 -64.20 7.07
N GLU A 18 13.90 -63.81 5.90
CA GLU A 18 14.69 -63.06 4.91
C GLU A 18 15.08 -61.66 5.42
N LEU A 19 14.19 -61.01 6.17
CA LEU A 19 14.47 -59.74 6.83
C LEU A 19 15.59 -59.88 7.87
N TYR A 20 15.55 -60.92 8.71
CA TYR A 20 16.55 -61.13 9.77
C TYR A 20 17.93 -61.53 9.21
N LYS A 21 18.00 -62.26 8.09
CA LYS A 21 19.28 -62.53 7.39
C LYS A 21 20.03 -61.26 7.01
N SER A 22 19.31 -60.16 6.78
CA SER A 22 19.90 -58.86 6.45
C SER A 22 20.39 -58.09 7.70
N LEU A 23 19.87 -58.44 8.88
CA LEU A 23 20.19 -57.82 10.17
C LEU A 23 21.32 -58.53 10.92
N ASP A 24 21.46 -59.84 10.72
CA ASP A 24 22.46 -60.70 11.39
C ASP A 24 23.82 -60.73 10.67
N GLN A 25 24.03 -59.94 9.61
CA GLN A 25 25.38 -59.71 9.12
C GLN A 25 26.15 -58.95 10.21
N PRO A 26 27.23 -59.52 10.78
CA PRO A 26 28.05 -58.78 11.72
C PRO A 26 28.59 -57.57 10.96
N ALA A 27 28.05 -56.39 11.27
CA ALA A 27 28.57 -55.14 10.75
C ALA A 27 30.04 -55.10 11.13
N GLU A 28 30.92 -55.24 10.13
CA GLU A 28 32.33 -55.03 10.32
C GLU A 28 32.53 -53.69 11.00
N THR A 29 33.30 -53.72 12.09
CA THR A 29 33.72 -52.60 12.92
C THR A 29 33.90 -51.30 12.14
N GLY A 30 32.99 -50.35 12.33
CA GLY A 30 33.13 -49.02 11.74
C GLY A 30 32.12 -48.08 12.36
N ASN A 31 32.55 -47.33 13.38
CA ASN A 31 31.91 -46.17 14.00
C ASN A 31 30.39 -46.05 13.77
N GLU A 32 29.58 -46.24 14.81
CA GLU A 32 28.24 -45.65 14.85
C GLU A 32 28.39 -44.14 14.65
N LEU A 33 28.42 -43.72 13.38
CA LEU A 33 28.49 -42.32 13.03
C LEU A 33 27.19 -41.75 13.55
N ASP A 34 27.29 -40.85 14.51
CA ASP A 34 26.15 -40.07 14.96
C ASP A 34 25.59 -39.36 13.72
N LEU A 35 24.44 -39.83 13.21
CA LEU A 35 23.79 -39.31 12.01
C LEU A 35 22.63 -38.39 12.39
N CYS A 36 22.43 -37.33 11.60
CA CYS A 36 21.27 -36.45 11.66
C CYS A 36 20.02 -37.18 11.15
N LEU A 37 18.97 -37.25 11.97
CA LEU A 37 17.72 -37.94 11.61
C LEU A 37 16.86 -37.25 10.54
N ILE A 38 17.23 -36.06 10.07
CA ILE A 38 16.56 -35.36 8.96
C ILE A 38 17.28 -35.60 7.63
N THR A 39 18.61 -35.49 7.61
CA THR A 39 19.39 -35.54 6.37
C THR A 39 20.15 -36.86 6.18
N SER A 40 20.14 -37.74 7.19
CA SER A 40 20.93 -38.97 7.27
C SER A 40 22.43 -38.74 7.04
N SER A 41 22.91 -37.52 7.30
CA SER A 41 24.32 -37.12 7.17
C SER A 41 24.97 -37.11 8.56
N PRO A 42 26.31 -37.22 8.66
CA PRO A 42 27.01 -37.10 9.94
C PRO A 42 26.63 -35.81 10.70
N LEU A 43 26.60 -35.89 12.02
CA LEU A 43 26.39 -34.73 12.87
C LEU A 43 27.54 -33.73 12.69
N THR A 44 27.19 -32.46 12.48
CA THR A 44 28.15 -31.36 12.38
C THR A 44 28.49 -30.81 13.77
N GLU A 45 29.47 -29.92 13.89
CA GLU A 45 29.89 -29.31 15.17
C GLU A 45 28.71 -28.68 15.95
N ASN A 46 27.80 -28.02 15.24
CA ASN A 46 26.61 -27.38 15.81
C ASN A 46 25.40 -28.32 15.81
N TRP A 47 25.57 -29.59 16.17
CA TRP A 47 24.43 -30.49 16.33
C TRP A 47 23.61 -30.13 17.57
N VAL A 48 22.33 -30.53 17.58
CA VAL A 48 21.41 -30.28 18.69
C VAL A 48 20.72 -31.57 19.09
N GLN A 49 20.67 -31.83 20.40
CA GLN A 49 19.82 -32.84 21.01
C GLN A 49 18.54 -32.19 21.54
N LEU A 50 17.38 -32.73 21.15
CA LEU A 50 16.10 -32.34 21.72
C LEU A 50 15.83 -33.09 23.03
N GLU A 51 14.85 -32.65 23.84
CA GLU A 51 14.44 -33.29 25.11
C GLU A 51 13.98 -34.74 24.92
N CYS A 52 13.53 -35.08 23.71
CA CYS A 52 13.18 -36.43 23.29
C CYS A 52 14.37 -37.30 22.86
N ASN A 53 15.61 -36.84 23.11
CA ASN A 53 16.88 -37.49 22.78
C ASN A 53 17.23 -37.66 21.30
N HIS A 54 16.40 -37.15 20.39
CA HIS A 54 16.74 -37.13 18.97
C HIS A 54 17.78 -36.05 18.65
N LYS A 55 18.81 -36.45 17.89
CA LYS A 55 19.91 -35.59 17.45
C LYS A 55 19.72 -35.14 16.01
N PHE A 56 20.00 -33.86 15.75
CA PHE A 56 19.88 -33.26 14.42
C PHE A 56 20.99 -32.26 14.17
N ASN A 57 21.32 -32.07 12.90
CA ASN A 57 22.07 -30.89 12.46
C ASN A 57 21.20 -29.64 12.62
N TYR A 58 21.81 -28.57 13.10
CA TYR A 58 21.10 -27.33 13.42
C TYR A 58 20.38 -26.72 12.23
N ILE A 59 21.04 -26.62 11.05
CA ILE A 59 20.44 -25.97 9.87
C ILE A 59 19.16 -26.69 9.41
N PRO A 60 19.16 -28.03 9.17
CA PRO A 60 17.94 -28.76 8.84
C PRO A 60 16.84 -28.62 9.91
N LEU A 61 17.20 -28.71 11.19
CA LEU A 61 16.23 -28.61 12.29
C LEU A 61 15.62 -27.21 12.39
N TYR A 62 16.44 -26.16 12.26
CA TYR A 62 16.01 -24.77 12.24
C TYR A 62 14.99 -24.51 11.12
N HIS A 63 15.29 -24.98 9.90
CA HIS A 63 14.38 -24.80 8.77
C HIS A 63 13.07 -25.58 8.93
N ASP A 64 13.13 -26.80 9.46
CA ASP A 64 11.92 -27.59 9.74
C ASP A 64 10.99 -26.87 10.73
N ILE A 65 11.53 -26.43 11.87
CA ILE A 65 10.77 -25.71 12.90
C ILE A 65 10.24 -24.38 12.35
N LEU A 66 11.05 -23.63 11.61
CA LEU A 66 10.65 -22.37 11.00
C LEU A 66 9.46 -22.57 10.03
N ASN A 67 9.55 -23.57 9.16
CA ASN A 67 8.51 -23.91 8.19
C ASN A 67 7.24 -24.39 8.88
N HIS A 68 7.38 -25.24 9.91
CA HIS A 68 6.28 -25.71 10.72
C HIS A 68 5.53 -24.54 11.38
N LYS A 69 6.24 -23.59 12.00
CA LYS A 69 5.60 -22.46 12.68
C LYS A 69 4.95 -21.45 11.74
N LYS A 70 5.52 -21.23 10.55
CA LYS A 70 5.05 -20.18 9.63
C LYS A 70 4.06 -20.67 8.56
N MET A 71 4.28 -21.84 7.98
CA MET A 71 3.60 -22.26 6.75
C MET A 71 2.77 -23.54 6.90
N PHE A 72 3.25 -24.51 7.68
CA PHE A 72 2.67 -25.86 7.70
C PHE A 72 2.01 -26.27 9.02
N ASN A 73 1.54 -25.32 9.83
CA ASN A 73 0.87 -25.61 11.11
C ASN A 73 -0.59 -26.10 10.96
N ARG A 74 -1.21 -25.99 9.78
CA ARG A 74 -2.63 -26.34 9.57
C ARG A 74 -2.90 -27.85 9.69
N LEU A 75 -1.90 -28.69 9.41
CA LEU A 75 -2.02 -30.15 9.48
C LEU A 75 -1.71 -30.70 10.89
N GLU A 76 -1.33 -29.84 11.82
CA GLU A 76 -0.99 -30.23 13.18
C GLU A 76 -2.23 -30.31 14.07
N ARG A 77 -2.21 -31.25 15.02
CA ARG A 77 -3.33 -31.42 15.97
C ARG A 77 -3.47 -30.23 16.92
N ARG A 78 -2.38 -29.53 17.19
CA ARG A 78 -2.33 -28.39 18.12
C ARG A 78 -1.38 -27.33 17.57
N VAL A 79 -1.77 -26.07 17.73
CA VAL A 79 -0.91 -24.92 17.48
C VAL A 79 0.09 -24.77 18.64
N LEU A 80 1.38 -24.73 18.31
CA LEU A 80 2.45 -24.51 19.30
C LEU A 80 2.48 -23.07 19.77
N LYS A 81 2.79 -22.86 21.06
CA LYS A 81 3.09 -21.53 21.59
C LYS A 81 4.41 -21.00 21.04
N ALA A 82 4.67 -19.70 21.21
CA ALA A 82 5.92 -19.07 20.81
C ALA A 82 7.14 -19.80 21.39
N GLY A 83 7.15 -20.11 22.68
CA GLY A 83 8.24 -20.83 23.36
C GLY A 83 8.28 -22.35 23.15
N GLU A 84 7.35 -22.95 22.40
CA GLU A 84 7.29 -24.41 22.21
C GLU A 84 7.82 -24.81 20.82
N ILE A 85 8.63 -25.87 20.71
CA ILE A 85 9.03 -26.46 19.43
C ILE A 85 8.69 -27.95 19.38
N ARG A 86 8.47 -28.47 18.17
CA ARG A 86 8.15 -29.88 17.92
C ARG A 86 9.39 -30.59 17.36
N CYS A 87 9.68 -31.78 17.87
CA CYS A 87 10.66 -32.68 17.25
C CYS A 87 10.15 -33.14 15.88
N PRO A 88 10.91 -32.97 14.78
CA PRO A 88 10.48 -33.41 13.44
C PRO A 88 10.21 -34.91 13.37
N TYR A 89 11.04 -35.71 14.06
CA TYR A 89 11.00 -37.18 14.06
C TYR A 89 9.83 -37.76 14.88
N CYS A 90 9.84 -37.62 16.21
CA CYS A 90 8.84 -38.25 17.07
C CYS A 90 7.63 -37.36 17.39
N ARG A 91 7.63 -36.10 16.94
CA ARG A 91 6.57 -35.11 17.23
C ARG A 91 6.40 -34.73 18.70
N ASN A 92 7.34 -35.10 19.58
CA ASN A 92 7.34 -34.61 20.95
C ASN A 92 7.47 -33.08 20.97
N ILE A 93 6.72 -32.43 21.86
CA ILE A 93 6.72 -30.98 22.03
C ILE A 93 7.55 -30.65 23.27
N GLN A 94 8.50 -29.74 23.13
CA GLN A 94 9.31 -29.22 24.23
C GLN A 94 9.10 -27.71 24.38
N SER A 95 9.37 -27.19 25.58
CA SER A 95 9.23 -25.76 25.91
C SER A 95 10.56 -24.99 25.85
N THR A 96 11.62 -25.64 25.37
CA THR A 96 12.95 -25.07 25.15
C THR A 96 13.15 -24.81 23.66
N LEU A 97 13.46 -23.55 23.33
CA LEU A 97 13.79 -23.14 21.97
C LEU A 97 15.18 -23.63 21.55
N LEU A 98 15.48 -23.55 20.25
CA LEU A 98 16.83 -23.83 19.77
C LEU A 98 17.83 -22.79 20.31
N PRO A 99 19.07 -23.18 20.63
CA PRO A 99 20.13 -22.22 20.91
C PRO A 99 20.41 -21.36 19.68
N TYR A 100 20.80 -20.10 19.86
CA TYR A 100 21.22 -19.26 18.75
C TYR A 100 22.71 -19.45 18.47
N TYR A 101 23.05 -19.80 17.23
CA TYR A 101 24.42 -19.79 16.73
C TYR A 101 24.54 -18.72 15.64
N GLU A 102 25.56 -17.88 15.76
CA GLU A 102 25.90 -16.88 14.74
C GLU A 102 26.56 -17.59 13.56
N MET A 103 25.74 -17.97 12.59
CA MET A 103 26.15 -18.69 11.38
C MET A 103 25.62 -17.95 10.14
N ALA A 104 26.38 -17.99 9.05
CA ALA A 104 25.96 -17.39 7.79
C ALA A 104 24.58 -17.94 7.35
N GLY A 105 23.60 -17.04 7.20
CA GLY A 105 22.25 -17.38 6.74
C GLY A 105 21.26 -17.77 7.84
N ILE A 106 21.66 -17.78 9.12
CA ILE A 106 20.77 -18.03 10.26
C ILE A 106 20.48 -16.71 10.99
N ASN A 107 19.23 -16.27 10.91
CA ASN A 107 18.75 -15.11 11.65
C ASN A 107 18.12 -15.52 12.98
N GLN A 108 18.10 -14.61 13.94
CA GLN A 108 17.26 -14.75 15.12
C GLN A 108 15.79 -14.60 14.71
N VAL A 109 14.97 -15.58 15.11
CA VAL A 109 13.55 -15.64 14.82
C VAL A 109 12.80 -15.98 16.10
N HIS A 110 11.92 -15.05 16.49
CA HIS A 110 11.06 -15.19 17.66
C HIS A 110 10.27 -16.51 17.60
N GLY A 111 10.42 -17.31 18.66
CA GLY A 111 9.78 -18.60 18.83
C GLY A 111 10.43 -19.78 18.10
N VAL A 112 11.61 -19.59 17.51
CA VAL A 112 12.42 -20.68 16.91
C VAL A 112 13.73 -20.84 17.66
N ASN A 113 14.59 -19.81 17.59
CA ASN A 113 15.92 -19.78 18.20
C ASN A 113 16.13 -18.57 19.14
N CYS A 114 15.10 -17.74 19.32
CA CYS A 114 15.08 -16.71 20.35
C CYS A 114 13.67 -16.50 20.88
N PHE A 115 13.56 -16.00 22.11
CA PHE A 115 12.29 -15.60 22.69
C PHE A 115 12.30 -14.08 22.91
N ASP A 116 11.52 -13.37 22.10
CA ASP A 116 11.33 -11.92 22.23
C ASP A 116 10.02 -11.62 22.99
N GLU A 117 10.14 -11.21 24.24
CA GLU A 117 9.00 -10.85 25.09
C GLU A 117 8.15 -9.71 24.53
N SER A 118 8.77 -8.76 23.82
CA SER A 118 8.05 -7.61 23.27
C SER A 118 7.09 -8.04 22.16
N GLN A 119 7.55 -8.96 21.29
CA GLN A 119 6.76 -9.55 20.21
C GLN A 119 5.62 -10.42 20.77
N GLU A 120 5.86 -11.18 21.84
CA GLU A 120 4.83 -11.97 22.51
C GLU A 120 3.72 -11.07 23.12
N LYS A 121 4.11 -9.95 23.74
CA LYS A 121 3.17 -8.96 24.29
C LYS A 121 2.34 -8.30 23.18
N LEU A 122 2.96 -7.95 22.05
CA LEU A 122 2.27 -7.42 20.87
C LEU A 122 1.24 -8.39 20.30
N GLN A 123 1.58 -9.69 20.22
CA GLN A 123 0.64 -10.72 19.72
C GLN A 123 -0.55 -10.91 20.67
N LYS A 124 -0.34 -10.85 21.98
CA LYS A 124 -1.42 -10.97 22.99
C LYS A 124 -2.32 -9.74 23.08
N ALA A 125 -1.74 -8.54 23.00
CA ALA A 125 -2.50 -7.28 23.02
C ALA A 125 -3.60 -7.22 21.94
N HIS A 126 -3.40 -7.89 20.80
CA HIS A 126 -4.40 -7.94 19.73
C HIS A 126 -5.66 -8.75 20.09
N VAL A 127 -5.57 -9.63 21.10
CA VAL A 127 -6.67 -10.47 21.60
C VAL A 127 -7.34 -9.87 22.84
N ASP A 128 -6.57 -9.24 23.73
CA ASP A 128 -7.03 -8.81 25.06
C ASP A 128 -7.77 -7.44 25.09
N ASP A 129 -7.79 -6.69 23.99
CA ASP A 129 -8.49 -5.39 23.91
C ASP A 129 -10.02 -5.48 23.72
N TYR A 130 -10.58 -6.69 23.57
CA TYR A 130 -12.02 -6.86 23.41
C TYR A 130 -12.70 -7.00 24.77
N VAL A 131 -13.68 -6.12 25.01
CA VAL A 131 -14.47 -6.09 26.23
C VAL A 131 -15.84 -6.75 26.02
N LYS A 132 -16.45 -7.24 27.10
CA LYS A 132 -17.83 -7.72 27.06
C LYS A 132 -18.78 -6.52 26.87
N GLY A 133 -19.53 -6.53 25.77
CA GLY A 133 -20.47 -5.48 25.40
C GLY A 133 -21.44 -5.93 24.31
N LYS A 134 -22.13 -5.00 23.65
CA LYS A 134 -23.04 -5.29 22.53
C LYS A 134 -22.44 -4.76 21.23
N CYS A 135 -22.48 -5.58 20.18
CA CYS A 135 -22.04 -5.14 18.86
C CYS A 135 -23.11 -4.24 18.23
N ALA A 136 -22.70 -3.06 17.76
CA ALA A 136 -23.57 -2.07 17.13
C ALA A 136 -23.89 -2.38 15.66
N TYR A 137 -23.34 -3.46 15.09
CA TYR A 137 -23.56 -3.81 13.69
C TYR A 137 -24.97 -4.38 13.48
N ILE A 138 -25.60 -3.90 12.42
CA ILE A 138 -26.96 -4.23 12.02
C ILE A 138 -26.92 -4.70 10.56
N THR A 139 -27.51 -5.86 10.29
CA THR A 139 -27.69 -6.37 8.93
C THR A 139 -29.14 -6.17 8.49
N ASN A 140 -29.31 -5.59 7.31
CA ASN A 140 -30.62 -5.48 6.66
C ASN A 140 -30.65 -6.42 5.46
N TYR A 141 -31.72 -7.20 5.32
CA TYR A 141 -31.97 -8.01 4.14
C TYR A 141 -33.43 -7.84 3.70
N THR A 142 -33.62 -7.74 2.39
CA THR A 142 -34.94 -7.60 1.78
C THR A 142 -35.48 -8.99 1.48
N SER A 143 -36.72 -9.25 1.90
CA SER A 143 -37.46 -10.45 1.57
C SER A 143 -38.74 -10.07 0.85
N ILE A 144 -39.08 -10.76 -0.23
CA ILE A 144 -40.30 -10.52 -0.99
C ILE A 144 -41.43 -11.31 -0.32
N GLY A 145 -42.47 -10.61 0.13
CA GLY A 145 -43.69 -11.20 0.65
C GLY A 145 -44.47 -11.95 -0.43
N LYS A 146 -45.42 -12.80 -0.03
CA LYS A 146 -46.25 -13.58 -0.97
C LYS A 146 -47.02 -12.70 -1.96
N ASP A 147 -47.31 -11.46 -1.56
CA ASP A 147 -48.06 -10.47 -2.34
C ASP A 147 -47.14 -9.54 -3.16
N GLY A 148 -45.84 -9.86 -3.27
CA GLY A 148 -44.87 -9.02 -4.00
C GLY A 148 -44.35 -7.82 -3.21
N THR A 149 -44.81 -7.61 -1.98
CA THR A 149 -44.34 -6.50 -1.12
C THR A 149 -42.92 -6.75 -0.62
N GLU A 150 -42.03 -5.77 -0.76
CA GLU A 150 -40.70 -5.81 -0.16
C GLU A 150 -40.77 -5.63 1.36
N ILE A 151 -40.33 -6.65 2.10
CA ILE A 151 -40.24 -6.64 3.56
C ILE A 151 -38.75 -6.56 3.92
N VAL A 152 -38.33 -5.41 4.46
CA VAL A 152 -36.97 -5.22 4.99
C VAL A 152 -36.92 -5.82 6.39
N LYS A 153 -36.08 -6.86 6.58
CA LYS A 153 -35.82 -7.46 7.88
C LYS A 153 -34.47 -6.99 8.40
N THR A 154 -34.44 -6.60 9.66
CA THR A 154 -33.26 -6.08 10.34
C THR A 154 -32.83 -7.04 11.44
N THR A 155 -31.60 -7.54 11.38
CA THR A 155 -31.01 -8.44 12.37
C THR A 155 -29.85 -7.76 13.08
N LYS A 156 -29.80 -7.87 14.42
CA LYS A 156 -28.70 -7.38 15.25
C LYS A 156 -27.67 -8.49 15.47
N CYS A 157 -26.41 -8.12 15.59
CA CYS A 157 -25.35 -9.05 15.96
C CYS A 157 -25.52 -9.57 17.39
N THR A 158 -25.31 -10.86 17.60
CA THR A 158 -25.38 -11.54 18.91
C THR A 158 -24.02 -11.62 19.63
N ASN A 159 -22.91 -11.25 18.97
CA ASN A 159 -21.59 -11.31 19.58
C ASN A 159 -21.43 -10.29 20.71
N THR A 160 -20.85 -10.75 21.81
CA THR A 160 -20.64 -9.94 23.02
C THR A 160 -19.21 -9.47 23.20
N ASN A 161 -18.23 -10.03 22.48
CA ASN A 161 -16.85 -9.57 22.58
C ASN A 161 -16.63 -8.44 21.57
N VAL A 162 -16.47 -7.20 22.04
CA VAL A 162 -16.50 -5.99 21.20
C VAL A 162 -15.35 -5.03 21.52
N LYS A 163 -14.96 -4.23 20.53
CA LYS A 163 -13.95 -3.18 20.65
C LYS A 163 -14.52 -1.86 20.11
N LEU A 164 -14.18 -0.75 20.76
CA LEU A 164 -14.53 0.58 20.29
C LEU A 164 -13.82 0.87 18.97
N LEU A 165 -14.58 1.36 17.98
CA LEU A 165 -14.04 1.91 16.75
C LEU A 165 -14.06 3.44 16.90
N GLU A 166 -12.88 4.05 16.93
CA GLU A 166 -12.73 5.50 17.15
C GLU A 166 -13.36 6.33 16.01
N LEU A 167 -13.44 5.77 14.79
CA LEU A 167 -13.98 6.46 13.61
C LEU A 167 -15.43 6.89 13.75
N ASP A 168 -16.26 6.08 14.42
CA ASP A 168 -17.69 6.32 14.56
C ASP A 168 -18.18 6.28 16.02
N GLY A 169 -17.28 6.06 16.97
CA GLY A 169 -17.57 5.98 18.40
C GLY A 169 -18.41 4.77 18.79
N LYS A 170 -18.52 3.74 17.94
CA LYS A 170 -19.36 2.55 18.19
C LYS A 170 -18.53 1.31 18.47
N THR A 171 -19.14 0.35 19.16
CA THR A 171 -18.49 -0.92 19.52
C THR A 171 -18.84 -2.04 18.55
N TYR A 172 -17.83 -2.75 18.05
CA TYR A 172 -18.01 -3.84 17.08
C TYR A 172 -17.30 -5.11 17.51
N CYS A 173 -17.89 -6.28 17.21
CA CYS A 173 -17.17 -7.54 17.37
C CYS A 173 -16.04 -7.67 16.35
N MET A 174 -15.13 -8.62 16.56
CA MET A 174 -13.97 -8.82 15.68
C MET A 174 -14.35 -8.91 14.20
N HIS A 175 -15.40 -9.67 13.87
CA HIS A 175 -15.88 -9.83 12.50
C HIS A 175 -16.49 -8.53 11.94
N HIS A 176 -17.37 -7.89 12.70
CA HIS A 176 -18.09 -6.70 12.23
C HIS A 176 -17.27 -5.41 12.27
N LYS A 177 -16.17 -5.36 13.02
CA LYS A 177 -15.22 -4.24 12.98
C LYS A 177 -14.65 -4.05 11.57
N TYR A 178 -14.31 -5.16 10.90
CA TYR A 178 -13.84 -5.13 9.51
C TYR A 178 -14.89 -4.55 8.55
N TYR A 179 -16.15 -4.99 8.66
CA TYR A 179 -17.23 -4.48 7.81
C TYR A 179 -17.56 -3.02 8.11
N ALA A 180 -17.61 -2.62 9.37
CA ALA A 180 -17.83 -1.22 9.76
C ALA A 180 -16.75 -0.29 9.18
N MET A 181 -15.47 -0.68 9.24
CA MET A 181 -14.38 0.06 8.60
C MET A 181 -14.55 0.15 7.07
N LYS A 182 -14.93 -0.96 6.43
CA LYS A 182 -15.16 -1.01 4.99
C LYS A 182 -16.34 -0.11 4.57
N ASP A 183 -17.42 -0.12 5.34
CA ASP A 183 -18.61 0.70 5.06
C ASP A 183 -18.31 2.19 5.30
N TYR A 184 -17.57 2.54 6.36
CA TYR A 184 -17.08 3.91 6.56
C TYR A 184 -16.25 4.40 5.37
N ALA A 185 -15.31 3.60 4.88
CA ALA A 185 -14.48 3.95 3.73
C ALA A 185 -15.30 4.13 2.44
N LYS A 186 -16.37 3.35 2.23
CA LYS A 186 -17.31 3.56 1.12
C LYS A 186 -18.08 4.87 1.27
N MET A 187 -18.60 5.14 2.47
CA MET A 187 -19.35 6.37 2.76
C MET A 187 -18.48 7.61 2.55
N GLU A 188 -17.22 7.57 2.97
CA GLU A 188 -16.29 8.67 2.78
C GLU A 188 -15.97 8.92 1.30
N LYS A 189 -15.75 7.86 0.52
CA LYS A 189 -15.60 7.97 -0.94
C LYS A 189 -16.84 8.57 -1.61
N LEU A 190 -18.03 8.22 -1.13
CA LEU A 190 -19.28 8.77 -1.65
C LEU A 190 -19.42 10.25 -1.33
N LYS A 191 -19.12 10.68 -0.10
CA LYS A 191 -19.11 12.10 0.30
C LYS A 191 -18.14 12.92 -0.55
N ILE A 192 -16.92 12.40 -0.77
CA ILE A 192 -15.93 13.07 -1.62
C ILE A 192 -16.44 13.19 -3.06
N LYS A 193 -17.12 12.17 -3.58
CA LYS A 193 -17.70 12.21 -4.93
C LYS A 193 -18.81 13.26 -5.03
N GLN A 194 -19.74 13.28 -4.06
CA GLN A 194 -20.83 14.26 -4.00
C GLN A 194 -20.31 15.68 -3.89
N ALA A 195 -19.35 15.94 -3.00
CA ALA A 195 -18.73 17.27 -2.87
C ALA A 195 -18.03 17.75 -4.16
N LYS A 196 -17.41 16.83 -4.92
CA LYS A 196 -16.82 17.15 -6.24
C LYS A 196 -17.88 17.48 -7.29
N GLU A 197 -19.03 16.79 -7.27
CA GLU A 197 -20.14 17.06 -8.18
C GLU A 197 -20.79 18.41 -7.86
N GLU A 198 -21.07 18.68 -6.58
CA GLU A 198 -21.60 19.96 -6.11
C GLU A 198 -20.66 21.15 -6.43
N ALA A 199 -19.34 20.99 -6.25
CA ALA A 199 -18.37 22.02 -6.59
C ALA A 199 -18.34 22.31 -8.10
N LYS A 200 -18.46 21.28 -8.95
CA LYS A 200 -18.56 21.44 -10.40
C LYS A 200 -19.83 22.17 -10.81
N GLU A 201 -20.95 21.87 -10.17
CA GLU A 201 -22.23 22.54 -10.44
C GLU A 201 -22.21 24.01 -10.03
N LYS A 202 -21.70 24.32 -8.82
CA LYS A 202 -21.51 25.71 -8.37
C LYS A 202 -20.62 26.51 -9.32
N ALA A 203 -19.50 25.93 -9.78
CA ALA A 203 -18.62 26.59 -10.74
C ALA A 203 -19.25 26.81 -12.13
N LYS A 204 -20.18 25.95 -12.56
CA LYS A 204 -20.96 26.18 -13.79
C LYS A 204 -21.94 27.33 -13.63
N LEU A 205 -22.69 27.35 -12.53
CA LEU A 205 -23.66 28.40 -12.22
C LEU A 205 -22.99 29.77 -12.10
N GLU A 206 -21.83 29.85 -11.46
CA GLU A 206 -21.06 31.09 -11.31
C GLU A 206 -20.54 31.62 -12.67
N LYS A 207 -20.06 30.73 -13.55
CA LYS A 207 -19.67 31.11 -14.92
C LYS A 207 -20.84 31.62 -15.74
N GLU A 208 -22.03 31.08 -15.54
CA GLU A 208 -23.25 31.51 -16.24
C GLU A 208 -23.72 32.89 -15.73
N LYS A 209 -23.74 33.10 -14.41
CA LYS A 209 -24.03 34.41 -13.81
C LYS A 209 -23.07 35.49 -14.30
N ALA A 210 -21.77 35.22 -14.32
CA ALA A 210 -20.77 36.16 -14.82
C ALA A 210 -20.91 36.48 -16.32
N LYS A 211 -21.46 35.57 -17.14
CA LYS A 211 -21.78 35.85 -18.54
C LYS A 211 -22.99 36.77 -18.65
N LEU A 212 -24.05 36.50 -17.89
CA LEU A 212 -25.27 37.30 -17.88
C LEU A 212 -25.00 38.73 -17.41
N GLU A 213 -24.22 38.90 -16.34
CA GLU A 213 -23.83 40.23 -15.83
C GLU A 213 -23.02 41.03 -16.86
N LYS A 214 -22.10 40.37 -17.58
CA LYS A 214 -21.34 41.00 -18.68
C LYS A 214 -22.24 41.43 -19.84
N GLU A 215 -23.28 40.67 -20.13
CA GLU A 215 -24.24 41.00 -21.19
C GLU A 215 -25.12 42.18 -20.78
N GLN A 216 -25.65 42.16 -19.55
CA GLN A 216 -26.43 43.26 -18.97
C GLN A 216 -25.62 44.57 -18.91
N ALA A 217 -24.35 44.52 -18.49
CA ALA A 217 -23.48 45.70 -18.46
C ALA A 217 -23.21 46.27 -19.86
N LYS A 218 -23.06 45.40 -20.88
CA LYS A 218 -22.91 45.85 -22.28
C LYS A 218 -24.18 46.52 -22.79
N GLU A 219 -25.34 46.01 -22.43
CA GLU A 219 -26.64 46.57 -22.84
C GLU A 219 -26.90 47.92 -22.17
N GLN A 220 -26.66 48.03 -20.86
CA GLN A 220 -26.75 49.30 -20.12
C GLN A 220 -25.81 50.36 -20.72
N ALA A 221 -24.55 50.02 -21.01
CA ALA A 221 -23.60 50.95 -21.63
C ALA A 221 -24.02 51.40 -23.04
N LYS A 222 -24.76 50.57 -23.80
CA LYS A 222 -25.33 50.98 -25.10
C LYS A 222 -26.46 51.99 -24.91
N LEU A 223 -27.36 51.74 -23.97
CA LEU A 223 -28.48 52.64 -23.63
C LEU A 223 -27.99 54.00 -23.14
N GLU A 224 -27.01 54.04 -22.24
CA GLU A 224 -26.41 55.29 -21.74
C GLU A 224 -25.77 56.12 -22.85
N LYS A 225 -25.01 55.47 -23.76
CA LYS A 225 -24.43 56.14 -24.93
C LYS A 225 -25.50 56.73 -25.86
N GLU A 226 -26.63 56.06 -26.01
CA GLU A 226 -27.75 56.56 -26.82
C GLU A 226 -28.44 57.75 -26.16
N GLN A 227 -28.65 57.70 -24.84
CA GLN A 227 -29.22 58.81 -24.07
C GLN A 227 -28.33 60.06 -24.09
N ALA A 228 -27.01 59.90 -23.92
CA ALA A 228 -26.05 61.01 -24.01
C ALA A 228 -26.01 61.67 -25.40
N LYS A 229 -26.18 60.88 -26.48
CA LYS A 229 -26.30 61.41 -27.85
C LYS A 229 -27.59 62.19 -28.09
N LYS A 230 -28.68 61.86 -27.38
CA LYS A 230 -29.95 62.60 -27.46
C LYS A 230 -29.87 63.93 -26.71
N GLN A 231 -29.24 63.96 -25.53
CA GLN A 231 -29.06 65.17 -24.72
C GLN A 231 -28.12 66.20 -25.39
N SER A 232 -27.02 65.75 -26.02
CA SER A 232 -26.10 66.63 -26.75
C SER A 232 -26.66 67.27 -28.03
N LYS A 233 -27.78 66.75 -28.57
CA LYS A 233 -28.48 67.35 -29.72
C LYS A 233 -29.48 68.45 -29.33
N SER A 234 -29.94 68.53 -28.08
CA SER A 234 -30.87 69.56 -27.61
C SER A 234 -30.20 70.89 -27.19
N GLU A 235 -28.87 70.94 -27.05
CA GLU A 235 -28.17 72.11 -26.50
C GLU A 235 -27.51 73.07 -27.51
N LYS A 236 -27.57 72.80 -28.83
CA LYS A 236 -26.99 73.72 -29.84
C LYS A 236 -27.98 74.79 -30.31
N LYS A 237 -27.97 75.95 -29.64
CA LYS A 237 -28.38 77.27 -30.20
C LYS A 237 -27.13 78.18 -30.26
N PRO A 238 -26.87 78.99 -31.31
CA PRO A 238 -25.54 79.54 -31.56
C PRO A 238 -25.32 80.93 -30.92
N LYS A 239 -24.10 81.18 -30.40
CA LYS A 239 -23.53 82.53 -30.17
C LYS A 239 -22.03 82.56 -30.56
N LYS A 240 -21.61 83.75 -31.01
CA LYS A 240 -20.47 84.11 -31.88
C LYS A 240 -19.06 84.10 -31.24
N MET A 241 -18.06 84.00 -32.14
CA MET A 241 -16.59 84.19 -32.02
C MET A 241 -16.11 85.46 -31.29
N GLN A 242 -14.88 85.38 -30.72
CA GLN A 242 -13.77 86.33 -30.98
C GLN A 242 -12.40 85.71 -30.55
N SER A 243 -11.33 86.18 -31.21
CA SER A 243 -9.95 85.68 -31.30
C SER A 243 -8.94 86.53 -30.51
N GLU A 244 -7.75 85.98 -30.16
CA GLU A 244 -6.39 86.54 -30.44
C GLU A 244 -5.21 85.86 -29.66
N ASN A 245 -4.34 85.19 -30.43
CA ASN A 245 -2.87 85.29 -30.63
C ASN A 245 -1.73 85.46 -29.55
N ILE A 246 -0.73 84.53 -29.66
CA ILE A 246 0.78 84.62 -29.71
C ILE A 246 1.54 84.96 -28.38
N ILE A 247 2.64 84.30 -27.94
CA ILE A 247 4.05 84.32 -28.43
C ILE A 247 4.91 83.14 -27.84
N ILE A 248 5.86 82.70 -28.69
CA ILE A 248 6.88 81.64 -28.58
C ILE A 248 8.20 82.18 -27.99
N GLN A 249 9.05 81.35 -27.37
CA GLN A 249 10.51 81.40 -27.61
C GLN A 249 11.23 80.06 -27.33
N ASN A 250 11.95 79.60 -28.36
CA ASN A 250 12.88 78.46 -28.45
C ASN A 250 14.28 78.83 -27.94
N VAL A 251 15.09 77.83 -27.54
CA VAL A 251 16.57 77.71 -27.77
C VAL A 251 16.94 76.21 -27.64
N GLU A 252 17.20 75.48 -28.75
CA GLU A 252 18.50 75.01 -29.33
C GLU A 252 18.96 73.58 -28.94
N ASN A 253 18.76 72.64 -29.89
CA ASN A 253 19.73 71.84 -30.66
C ASN A 253 21.12 71.43 -30.09
N VAL A 254 21.48 70.14 -30.23
CA VAL A 254 22.61 69.55 -31.03
C VAL A 254 23.17 68.22 -30.45
N GLU A 255 23.19 67.20 -31.34
CA GLU A 255 24.10 66.05 -31.58
C GLU A 255 24.56 65.00 -30.52
N ASN A 256 24.18 63.74 -30.78
CA ASN A 256 24.99 62.62 -31.35
C ASN A 256 26.22 62.00 -30.61
N VAL A 257 26.19 60.64 -30.54
CA VAL A 257 27.26 59.61 -30.61
C VAL A 257 28.08 59.16 -29.36
N GLU A 258 28.15 57.80 -29.24
CA GLU A 258 29.13 56.90 -28.57
C GLU A 258 29.29 56.90 -27.03
N ASN A 259 29.74 55.86 -26.32
CA ASN A 259 29.72 54.39 -26.28
C ASN A 259 30.58 54.01 -25.02
N VAL A 260 30.52 52.77 -24.51
CA VAL A 260 31.47 52.12 -23.54
C VAL A 260 31.28 52.53 -22.04
N GLU A 261 31.23 51.70 -20.98
CA GLU A 261 31.53 50.28 -20.68
C GLU A 261 30.84 49.76 -19.38
N ASN A 262 30.63 48.43 -19.31
CA ASN A 262 30.69 47.46 -18.18
C ASN A 262 29.90 47.64 -16.84
N VAL A 263 29.13 46.63 -16.40
CA VAL A 263 29.57 45.39 -15.69
C VAL A 263 28.39 44.39 -15.52
N GLU A 264 28.61 43.18 -16.05
CA GLU A 264 28.26 41.80 -15.63
C GLU A 264 27.03 41.51 -14.75
N ASN A 265 26.10 40.67 -15.24
CA ASN A 265 25.98 39.24 -14.88
C ASN A 265 24.80 38.59 -15.68
N VAL A 266 25.08 37.76 -16.69
CA VAL A 266 24.04 36.97 -17.40
C VAL A 266 24.50 35.53 -17.51
N GLU A 267 23.86 34.65 -16.75
CA GLU A 267 24.02 33.20 -16.83
C GLU A 267 23.58 32.68 -18.21
N LYS A 268 24.48 31.99 -18.90
CA LYS A 268 24.22 31.29 -20.17
C LYS A 268 23.22 30.15 -19.95
N VAL A 269 21.97 30.30 -20.38
CA VAL A 269 20.99 29.20 -20.46
C VAL A 269 20.99 28.61 -21.87
N GLY A 270 21.94 27.73 -22.16
CA GLY A 270 21.95 26.89 -23.37
C GLY A 270 21.14 25.62 -23.15
N GLY A 271 19.90 25.58 -23.65
CA GLY A 271 19.00 24.42 -23.60
C GLY A 271 18.92 23.67 -24.93
N CYS A 272 18.47 22.42 -24.89
CA CYS A 272 18.25 21.61 -26.10
C CYS A 272 17.21 22.24 -27.04
N VAL A 273 17.61 22.37 -28.32
CA VAL A 273 16.84 23.08 -29.36
C VAL A 273 15.82 22.19 -30.08
N GLU A 274 15.84 20.88 -29.86
CA GLU A 274 14.92 19.94 -30.54
C GLU A 274 13.47 20.07 -30.04
N ILE A 275 12.50 19.93 -30.95
CA ILE A 275 11.07 19.98 -30.66
C ILE A 275 10.58 18.63 -30.10
N LEU A 276 9.81 18.68 -29.02
CA LEU A 276 9.22 17.48 -28.41
C LEU A 276 8.22 16.80 -29.36
N LYS A 277 8.46 15.53 -29.71
CA LYS A 277 7.62 14.75 -30.64
C LYS A 277 6.45 14.02 -29.96
N SER A 278 6.45 13.91 -28.62
CA SER A 278 5.44 13.20 -27.84
C SER A 278 5.18 13.85 -26.47
N GLY A 279 4.06 13.47 -25.84
CA GLY A 279 3.65 13.95 -24.52
C GLY A 279 2.83 15.25 -24.53
N ALA A 280 2.48 15.73 -23.33
CA ALA A 280 1.59 16.89 -23.14
C ALA A 280 2.17 18.22 -23.67
N LYS A 281 3.50 18.28 -23.90
CA LYS A 281 4.21 19.44 -24.45
C LYS A 281 4.69 19.20 -25.90
N LYS A 282 4.04 18.31 -26.64
CA LYS A 282 4.39 18.05 -28.05
C LYS A 282 4.31 19.36 -28.85
N GLY A 283 5.34 19.63 -29.65
CA GLY A 283 5.43 20.84 -30.47
C GLY A 283 6.18 22.01 -29.83
N THR A 284 6.58 21.93 -28.55
CA THR A 284 7.42 22.96 -27.91
C THR A 284 8.89 22.56 -27.89
N LEU A 285 9.79 23.54 -27.79
CA LEU A 285 11.23 23.32 -27.60
C LEU A 285 11.50 22.50 -26.32
N CYS A 286 12.48 21.61 -26.39
CA CYS A 286 12.81 20.71 -25.29
C CYS A 286 13.32 21.45 -24.04
N GLY A 287 14.26 22.39 -24.22
CA GLY A 287 14.80 23.19 -23.11
C GLY A 287 15.57 22.41 -22.04
N CYS A 288 15.76 21.09 -22.21
CA CYS A 288 16.53 20.27 -21.27
C CYS A 288 18.03 20.56 -21.38
N LYS A 289 18.77 20.33 -20.28
CA LYS A 289 20.23 20.54 -20.22
C LYS A 289 20.94 19.74 -21.30
N VAL A 290 21.73 20.44 -22.11
CA VAL A 290 22.50 19.87 -23.22
C VAL A 290 23.57 18.93 -22.67
N LYS A 291 23.78 17.78 -23.33
CA LYS A 291 24.87 16.85 -23.04
C LYS A 291 25.97 16.91 -24.10
N GLN A 292 25.61 16.93 -25.39
CA GLN A 292 26.55 16.99 -26.50
C GLN A 292 25.88 17.66 -27.71
N ASP A 293 26.63 18.47 -28.48
CA ASP A 293 26.21 19.10 -29.74
C ASP A 293 24.89 19.88 -29.72
N GLY A 294 24.53 20.52 -28.60
CA GLY A 294 23.29 21.29 -28.49
C GLY A 294 22.04 20.43 -28.22
N TYR A 295 22.19 19.12 -28.00
CA TYR A 295 21.09 18.19 -27.71
C TYR A 295 21.16 17.62 -26.28
N CYS A 296 20.00 17.36 -25.69
CA CYS A 296 19.91 16.65 -24.41
C CYS A 296 20.02 15.13 -24.63
N GLY A 297 20.20 14.35 -23.57
CA GLY A 297 20.33 12.88 -23.69
C GLY A 297 19.13 12.13 -24.31
N ARG A 298 17.97 12.78 -24.48
CA ARG A 298 16.82 12.22 -25.21
C ARG A 298 16.89 12.48 -26.72
N HIS A 299 17.68 13.47 -27.13
CA HIS A 299 17.78 13.96 -28.51
C HIS A 299 19.20 13.85 -29.08
N SER A 300 20.20 13.49 -28.27
CA SER A 300 21.50 13.02 -28.75
C SER A 300 21.32 11.58 -29.25
N LYS A 301 21.17 11.41 -30.56
CA LYS A 301 21.25 10.11 -31.24
C LYS A 301 22.58 10.03 -31.98
#